data_AF-A0A3A5JCD7-F1
#
_entry.id   AF-A0A3A5JCD7-F1
#
_cell.length_a   1.000
_cell.length_b   1.000
_cell.length_c   1.000
_cell.angle_alpha   90.00
_cell.angle_beta   90.00
_cell.angle_gamma   90.00
#
_symmetry.space_group_name_H-M   'P 1'
#
loop_
_entity.id
_entity.type
_entity.pdbx_description
1 polymer ?
#
loop_
_entity_poly.entity_id
_entity_poly.type
_entity_poly.pdbx_seq_one_letter_code
_entity_poly.pdbx_strand_id
1 'polypeptide(L)' 'MATESVTTDRGVGLTVLFVVVGIAGAVVAFVAGLTENQILASWGFAAAMIAGSLAVGAVHLAR' A
#
# COMPACT_ATOMS: atom_id res chain seq x y z
N MET A 1 -15.35 3.22 33.79
CA MET A 1 -15.36 3.00 32.33
C MET A 1 -14.28 1.97 32.05
N ALA A 2 -14.63 0.72 31.80
CA ALA A 2 -13.64 -0.29 31.46
C ALA A 2 -13.06 0.08 30.09
N THR A 3 -11.75 0.30 30.00
CA THR A 3 -11.06 0.44 28.73
C THR A 3 -11.04 -0.94 28.08
N GLU A 4 -12.04 -1.22 27.23
CA GLU A 4 -12.00 -2.39 26.36
C GLU A 4 -10.88 -2.17 25.35
N SER A 5 -9.74 -2.85 25.54
CA SER A 5 -8.72 -2.93 24.51
C SER A 5 -9.29 -3.78 23.39
N VAL A 6 -9.83 -3.14 22.34
CA VAL A 6 -10.22 -3.84 21.12
C VAL A 6 -8.94 -4.45 20.55
N THR A 7 -8.81 -5.77 20.65
CA THR A 7 -7.71 -6.50 20.03
C THR A 7 -7.95 -6.46 18.52
N THR A 8 -7.46 -5.40 17.87
CA THR A 8 -7.60 -5.25 16.42
C THR A 8 -6.65 -6.24 15.73
N ASP A 9 -7.11 -6.87 14.65
CA ASP A 9 -6.27 -7.68 13.77
C ASP A 9 -5.25 -6.77 13.07
N ARG A 10 -4.10 -6.56 13.72
CA ARG A 10 -3.03 -5.69 13.22
C ARG A 10 -2.52 -6.13 11.86
N GLY A 11 -2.55 -7.43 11.56
CA GLY A 11 -2.22 -7.98 10.25
C GLY A 11 -3.14 -7.48 9.15
N VAL A 12 -4.45 -7.52 9.39
CA VAL A 12 -5.44 -7.03 8.44
C VAL A 12 -5.33 -5.51 8.26
N GLY A 13 -5.15 -4.77 9.35
CA GLY A 13 -4.97 -3.31 9.27
C GLY A 13 -3.75 -2.89 8.44
N LEU A 14 -2.59 -3.53 8.68
CA LEU A 14 -1.34 -3.22 7.99
C LEU A 14 -1.39 -3.61 6.50
N THR A 15 -1.99 -4.76 6.19
CA THR A 15 -2.14 -5.23 4.81
C THR A 15 -3.04 -4.30 3.99
N VAL A 16 -4.18 -3.89 4.56
CA VAL A 16 -5.08 -2.92 3.93
C VAL A 16 -4.36 -1.59 3.67
N LEU A 17 -3.59 -1.09 4.64
CA LEU A 17 -2.82 0.15 4.47
C LEU A 17 -1.88 0.06 3.27
N PHE A 18 -1.06 -1.01 3.18
CA PHE A 18 -0.13 -1.16 2.07
C PHE A 18 -0.80 -1.36 0.72
N VAL A 19 -1.96 -2.03 0.69
CA VAL A 19 -2.76 -2.14 -0.55
C VAL A 19 -3.25 -0.76 -0.99
N VAL A 20 -3.74 0.07 -0.07
CA VAL A 20 -4.19 1.44 -0.39
C VAL A 20 -3.03 2.28 -0.93
N VAL A 21 -1.85 2.21 -0.30
CA VAL A 21 -0.65 2.89 -0.78
C VAL A 21 -0.22 2.36 -2.16
N GLY A 22 -0.32 1.05 -2.38
CA GLY A 22 -0.03 0.43 -3.67
C GLY A 22 -0.94 0.93 -4.78
N ILE A 23 -2.24 1.03 -4.51
CA ILE A 23 -3.23 1.59 -5.45
C ILE A 23 -2.93 3.07 -5.71
N ALA A 24 -2.61 3.86 -4.69
CA ALA A 24 -2.25 5.26 -4.85
C ALA A 24 -1.01 5.43 -5.76
N GLY A 25 0.03 4.62 -5.56
CA GLY A 25 1.21 4.60 -6.44
C GLY A 25 0.87 4.22 -7.88
N ALA A 26 -0.02 3.24 -8.07
CA ALA A 26 -0.49 2.83 -9.39
C ALA A 26 -1.28 3.94 -10.10
N VAL A 27 -2.12 4.68 -9.36
CA VAL A 27 -2.84 5.85 -9.89
C VAL A 27 -1.87 6.94 -10.32
N VAL A 28 -0.85 7.25 -9.51
CA VAL A 28 0.20 8.21 -9.88
C VAL A 28 0.93 7.76 -11.14
N ALA A 29 1.29 6.48 -11.24
CA ALA A 29 1.96 5.93 -12.41
C ALA A 29 1.09 6.08 -13.67
N PHE A 30 -0.20 5.75 -13.56
CA PHE A 30 -1.16 5.85 -14.65
C PHE A 30 -1.35 7.30 -15.12
N VAL A 31 -1.65 8.23 -14.20
CA VAL A 31 -1.87 9.64 -14.54
C VAL A 31 -0.62 10.28 -15.13
N ALA A 32 0.56 10.01 -14.55
CA ALA A 32 1.83 10.54 -15.07
C ALA A 32 2.16 9.98 -16.46
N GLY A 33 1.78 8.72 -16.74
CA GLY A 33 1.88 8.11 -18.06
C GLY A 33 0.99 8.79 -19.10
N LEU A 34 -0.22 9.23 -18.71
CA LEU A 34 -1.12 9.99 -19.59
C LEU A 34 -0.58 11.39 -19.93
N THR A 35 0.21 11.99 -19.04
CA THR A 35 0.83 13.31 -19.25
C THR A 35 2.26 13.24 -19.78
N GLU A 36 2.69 12.08 -20.30
CA GLU A 36 4.02 11.81 -20.85
C GLU A 36 5.20 12.04 -19.87
N ASN A 37 4.91 12.17 -18.57
CA ASN A 37 5.92 12.41 -17.53
C ASN A 37 6.50 11.09 -17.02
N GLN A 38 7.36 10.48 -17.85
CA GLN A 38 7.92 9.14 -17.62
C GLN A 38 8.69 9.02 -16.30
N ILE A 39 9.38 10.08 -15.85
CA ILE A 39 10.12 10.07 -14.59
C ILE A 39 9.15 9.86 -13.42
N LEU A 40 8.08 10.66 -13.35
CA LEU A 40 7.09 10.53 -12.28
C LEU A 40 6.33 9.19 -12.38
N ALA A 41 6.05 8.72 -13.59
CA ALA A 41 5.38 7.44 -13.81
C ALA A 41 6.21 6.26 -13.25
N SER A 42 7.52 6.25 -13.53
CA SER A 42 8.43 5.21 -13.03
C SER A 42 8.51 5.18 -11.50
N TRP A 43 8.52 6.35 -10.85
CA TRP A 43 8.51 6.45 -9.39
C TRP A 43 7.18 5.99 -8.79
N GLY A 44 6.05 6.34 -9.42
CA GLY A 44 4.73 5.86 -9.00
C GLY A 44 4.63 4.34 -9.05
N PHE A 45 5.14 3.73 -10.13
CA PHE A 45 5.18 2.29 -10.29
C PHE A 45 6.10 1.61 -9.27
N ALA A 46 7.31 2.15 -9.05
CA ALA A 46 8.23 1.63 -8.05
C ALA A 46 7.62 1.65 -6.64
N ALA A 47 6.97 2.75 -6.26
CA ALA A 47 6.26 2.87 -4.99
C ALA A 47 5.13 1.83 -4.88
N ALA A 48 4.36 1.63 -5.95
CA ALA A 48 3.28 0.64 -5.99
C ALA A 48 3.80 -0.80 -5.76
N MET A 49 4.91 -1.17 -6.40
CA MET A 49 5.52 -2.49 -6.26
C MET A 49 6.09 -2.74 -4.86
N ILE A 50 6.73 -1.73 -4.27
CA ILE A 50 7.25 -1.82 -2.88
C ILE A 50 6.09 -1.99 -1.91
N ALA A 51 5.04 -1.17 -2.03
CA ALA A 51 3.86 -1.27 -1.17
C ALA A 51 3.15 -2.62 -1.33
N GLY A 52 2.98 -3.12 -2.57
CA GLY A 52 2.42 -4.45 -2.82
C GLY A 52 3.24 -5.58 -2.18
N SER A 53 4.57 -5.50 -2.26
CA SER A 53 5.47 -6.47 -1.63
C SER A 53 5.34 -6.46 -0.10
N LEU A 54 5.26 -5.26 0.50
CA LEU A 54 5.03 -5.10 1.94
C LEU A 54 3.66 -5.60 2.38
N ALA A 55 2.61 -5.42 1.56
CA ALA A 55 1.29 -5.99 1.82
C ALA A 55 1.36 -7.53 1.93
N VAL A 56 2.06 -8.19 1.01
CA VAL A 56 2.24 -9.65 1.07
C VAL A 56 3.01 -10.04 2.33
N GLY A 57 4.11 -9.35 2.64
CA GLY A 57 4.88 -9.58 3.86
C GLY A 57 4.05 -9.41 5.14
N ALA A 58 3.19 -8.40 5.19
CA ALA A 58 2.30 -8.14 6.32
C ALA A 58 1.26 -9.26 6.55
N VAL A 59 0.73 -9.89 5.48
CA VAL A 59 -0.15 -11.06 5.63
C VAL A 59 0.61 -12.24 6.24
N HIS A 60 1.86 -12.46 5.80
CA HIS A 60 2.65 -13.60 6.25
C HIS A 60 3.17 -13.43 7.68
N LEU A 61 3.56 -12.22 8.08
CA LEU A 61 4.05 -11.93 9.43
C LEU A 61 2.92 -11.96 10.49
N ALA A 62 1.67 -11.75 10.07
CA ALA A 62 0.53 -11.75 10.96
C ALA A 62 -0.14 -13.13 11.13
N ARG A 63 0.38 -14.16 10.46
CA ARG A 63 -0.02 -15.57 10.63
C ARG A 63 0.95 -16.28 11.55
#